data_AF-A0A6L3YAD0-F1
#
_entry.id   AF-A0A6L3YAD0-F1
#
_cell.length_a   1.000
_cell.length_b   1.000
_cell.length_c   1.000
_cell.angle_alpha   90.00
_cell.angle_beta   90.00
_cell.angle_gamma   90.00
#
_symmetry.space_group_name_H-M   'P 1'
#
loop_
_entity.id
_entity.type
_entity.pdbx_description
1 polymer ?
#
loop_
_entity_poly.entity_id
_entity_poly.type
_entity_poly.pdbx_seq_one_letter_code
_entity_poly.pdbx_strand_id
1 'polypeptide(L)'
;MILETLLDESELKRIFSDWDKHKIQSDLQQDYADLSDGEELKRPELKFPVGTRVDLPAAIGTLYVLEGSALGATFLIQKTRLLGLGDEYGARHLAKQVGNLAGWKKTVSLLESVPLDKQDEKRCIEAAIYSFRTFEINYEKAFGEP
;
A
#
# COMPACT_ATOMS: atom_id res chain seq x y z
N MET A 1 -1.90 8.81 -12.76
CA MET A 1 -1.32 7.52 -12.36
C MET A 1 -1.77 7.15 -10.96
N ILE A 2 -1.71 5.87 -10.60
CA ILE A 2 -2.02 5.34 -9.26
C ILE A 2 -0.73 5.13 -8.47
N LEU A 3 -0.84 4.84 -7.17
CA LEU A 3 0.31 4.81 -6.26
C LEU A 3 1.40 3.80 -6.68
N GLU A 4 1.03 2.56 -7.02
CA GLU A 4 2.01 1.55 -7.41
C GLU A 4 2.79 1.95 -8.68
N THR A 5 2.13 2.58 -9.65
CA THR A 5 2.78 3.14 -10.85
C THR A 5 3.72 4.29 -10.49
N LEU A 6 3.34 5.14 -9.53
CA LEU A 6 4.18 6.24 -9.07
C LEU A 6 5.46 5.72 -8.40
N LEU A 7 5.35 4.65 -7.62
CA LEU A 7 6.50 3.99 -6.99
C LEU A 7 7.35 3.21 -8.02
N ASP A 8 6.75 2.67 -9.07
CA ASP A 8 7.49 2.03 -10.18
C ASP A 8 8.37 3.01 -10.95
N GLU A 9 7.93 4.26 -11.10
CA GLU A 9 8.71 5.33 -11.76
C GLU A 9 9.78 5.95 -10.84
N SER A 10 9.82 5.54 -9.57
CA SER A 10 10.86 5.95 -8.62
C SER A 10 12.07 5.02 -8.65
N GLU A 11 13.07 5.34 -7.83
CA GLU A 11 14.29 4.54 -7.67
C GLU A 11 14.11 3.35 -6.70
N LEU A 12 12.89 3.09 -6.22
CA LEU A 12 12.59 2.10 -5.18
C LEU A 12 13.10 0.69 -5.51
N LYS A 13 12.94 0.24 -6.77
CA LYS A 13 13.38 -1.10 -7.19
C LYS A 13 14.90 -1.31 -7.09
N ARG A 14 15.70 -0.23 -7.06
CA ARG A 14 17.15 -0.35 -6.86
C ARG A 14 17.51 -0.82 -5.46
N ILE A 15 16.70 -0.46 -4.47
CA ILE A 15 16.95 -0.75 -3.06
C ILE A 15 16.00 -1.80 -2.48
N PHE A 16 14.85 -2.02 -3.12
CA PHE A 16 13.83 -2.99 -2.74
C PHE A 16 13.46 -3.84 -3.97
N SER A 17 14.39 -4.72 -4.36
CA SER A 17 14.39 -5.39 -5.67
C SER A 17 13.16 -6.25 -5.97
N ASP A 18 12.46 -6.75 -4.95
CA ASP A 18 11.28 -7.58 -5.12
C ASP A 18 9.95 -6.83 -4.95
N TRP A 19 9.97 -5.49 -5.03
CA TRP A 19 8.79 -4.61 -4.97
C TRP A 19 7.56 -5.14 -5.73
N ASP A 20 7.75 -5.72 -6.92
CA ASP A 20 6.65 -6.25 -7.73
C ASP A 20 5.83 -7.35 -7.01
N LYS A 21 6.43 -8.07 -6.06
CA LYS A 21 5.74 -9.11 -5.27
C LYS A 21 4.88 -8.54 -4.14
N HIS A 22 5.03 -7.25 -3.82
CA HIS A 22 4.39 -6.58 -2.69
C HIS A 22 3.17 -5.77 -3.10
N LYS A 23 3.04 -5.49 -4.40
CA LYS A 23 1.88 -4.84 -5.00
C LYS A 23 0.62 -5.65 -4.73
N ILE A 24 -0.46 -4.97 -4.36
CA ILE A 24 -1.75 -5.57 -4.05
C ILE A 24 -2.90 -4.98 -4.86
N GLN A 25 -2.63 -4.00 -5.71
CA GLN A 25 -3.68 -3.31 -6.45
C GLN A 25 -4.49 -4.23 -7.36
N SER A 26 -3.85 -5.18 -8.06
CA SER A 26 -4.58 -6.15 -8.89
C SER A 26 -5.51 -7.02 -8.04
N ASP A 27 -5.03 -7.47 -6.88
CA ASP A 27 -5.79 -8.30 -5.94
C ASP A 27 -6.96 -7.52 -5.34
N LEU A 28 -6.73 -6.26 -4.94
CA LEU A 28 -7.78 -5.33 -4.48
C LEU A 28 -8.85 -5.07 -5.55
N GLN A 29 -8.45 -4.89 -6.81
CA GLN A 29 -9.39 -4.69 -7.92
C GLN A 29 -10.27 -5.92 -8.13
N GLN A 30 -9.70 -7.11 -8.04
CA GLN A 30 -10.45 -8.36 -8.14
C GLN A 30 -11.37 -8.56 -6.93
N ASP A 31 -10.89 -8.30 -5.72
CA ASP A 31 -11.70 -8.39 -4.51
C ASP A 31 -12.88 -7.41 -4.55
N TYR A 32 -12.68 -6.20 -5.07
CA TYR A 32 -13.76 -5.24 -5.24
C TYR A 32 -14.78 -5.70 -6.29
N ALA A 33 -14.32 -6.33 -7.39
CA ALA A 33 -15.20 -6.90 -8.41
C ALA A 33 -16.06 -8.06 -7.90
N ASP A 34 -15.50 -8.91 -7.05
CA ASP A 34 -16.24 -10.00 -6.41
C ASP A 34 -17.35 -9.49 -5.47
N LEU A 35 -17.17 -8.31 -4.89
CA LEU A 35 -18.06 -7.73 -3.88
C LEU A 35 -19.02 -6.67 -4.45
N SER A 36 -18.91 -6.32 -5.73
CA SER A 36 -19.74 -5.27 -6.34
C SER A 36 -21.08 -5.78 -6.87
N ASP A 37 -21.37 -7.09 -6.79
CA ASP A 37 -22.60 -7.71 -7.31
C ASP A 37 -22.93 -7.33 -8.77
N GLY A 38 -21.90 -7.08 -9.58
CA GLY A 38 -22.04 -6.66 -10.98
C GLY A 38 -22.31 -5.16 -11.19
N GLU A 39 -22.33 -4.36 -10.12
CA GLU A 39 -22.30 -2.90 -10.23
C GLU A 39 -20.99 -2.41 -10.86
N GLU A 40 -21.07 -1.28 -11.55
CA GLU A 40 -19.90 -0.65 -12.16
C GLU A 40 -18.89 -0.25 -11.08
N LEU A 41 -17.67 -0.77 -11.22
CA LEU A 41 -16.60 -0.48 -10.27
C LEU A 41 -16.28 1.01 -10.28
N LYS A 42 -16.40 1.64 -9.10
CA LYS A 42 -15.92 3.00 -8.90
C LYS A 42 -14.43 3.07 -9.23
N ARG A 43 -14.09 3.98 -10.14
CA ARG A 43 -12.69 4.22 -10.49
C ARG A 43 -11.96 4.84 -9.29
N PRO A 44 -10.66 4.56 -9.11
CA PRO A 44 -9.87 5.21 -8.07
C PRO A 44 -9.95 6.73 -8.22
N GLU A 45 -10.41 7.42 -7.16
CA GLU A 45 -10.43 8.89 -7.11
C GLU A 45 -9.02 9.45 -6.95
N LEU A 46 -8.17 8.75 -6.18
CA LEU A 46 -6.78 9.13 -5.98
C LEU A 46 -5.99 8.89 -7.27
N LYS A 47 -5.66 9.97 -7.95
CA LYS A 47 -4.77 9.98 -9.12
C LYS A 47 -3.72 11.05 -8.95
N PHE A 48 -2.48 10.68 -9.24
CA PHE A 48 -1.38 11.63 -9.34
C PHE A 48 -1.28 12.16 -10.79
N PRO A 49 -0.96 13.45 -10.99
CA PRO A 49 -0.66 13.99 -12.31
C PRO A 49 0.39 13.17 -13.05
N VAL A 50 0.30 13.11 -14.37
CA VAL A 50 1.34 12.46 -15.19
C VAL A 50 2.64 13.24 -15.03
N GLY A 51 3.75 12.54 -14.81
CA GLY A 51 5.05 13.14 -14.59
C GLY A 51 5.32 13.60 -13.14
N THR A 52 4.39 13.34 -12.20
CA THR A 52 4.72 13.40 -10.78
C THR A 52 5.90 12.49 -10.50
N ARG A 53 6.96 13.03 -9.90
CA ARG A 53 8.13 12.26 -9.49
C ARG A 53 8.15 12.15 -7.97
N VAL A 54 8.49 10.97 -7.48
CA VAL A 54 8.75 10.70 -6.07
C VAL A 54 10.24 10.46 -5.93
N ASP A 55 10.88 11.23 -5.06
CA ASP A 55 12.28 11.00 -4.72
C ASP A 55 12.45 9.74 -3.85
N LEU A 56 13.68 9.23 -3.78
CA LEU A 56 13.95 7.98 -3.09
C LEU A 56 13.56 8.02 -1.59
N PRO A 57 13.87 9.08 -0.82
CA PRO A 57 13.43 9.18 0.57
C PRO A 57 11.90 9.13 0.72
N ALA A 58 11.16 9.87 -0.10
CA ALA A 58 9.70 9.81 -0.06
C ALA A 58 9.17 8.42 -0.43
N ALA A 59 9.77 7.75 -1.42
CA ALA A 59 9.41 6.39 -1.79
C ALA A 59 9.64 5.40 -0.64
N ILE A 60 10.75 5.52 0.10
CA ILE A 60 11.04 4.71 1.29
C ILE A 60 10.01 4.97 2.40
N GLY A 61 9.69 6.24 2.66
CA GLY A 61 8.68 6.63 3.64
C GLY A 61 7.28 6.08 3.32
N THR A 62 6.89 6.11 2.04
CA THR A 62 5.64 5.47 1.60
C THR A 62 5.71 3.95 1.70
N LEU A 63 6.82 3.31 1.31
CA LEU A 63 7.02 1.86 1.45
C LEU A 63 6.84 1.41 2.91
N TYR A 64 7.38 2.16 3.86
CA TYR A 64 7.21 1.89 5.30
C TYR A 64 5.75 1.73 5.70
N VAL A 65 4.87 2.61 5.21
CA VAL A 65 3.43 2.56 5.52
C VAL A 65 2.76 1.39 4.82
N LEU A 66 3.08 1.15 3.55
CA LEU A 66 2.50 0.06 2.76
C LEU A 66 2.85 -1.30 3.36
N GLU A 67 4.12 -1.54 3.67
CA GLU A 67 4.58 -2.79 4.28
C GLU A 67 4.12 -2.92 5.73
N GLY A 68 4.06 -1.81 6.47
CA GLY A 68 3.50 -1.78 7.81
C GLY A 68 2.01 -2.15 7.86
N SER A 69 1.24 -1.83 6.81
CA SER A 69 -0.19 -2.17 6.73
C SER A 69 -0.45 -3.69 6.76
N ALA A 70 0.52 -4.50 6.32
CA ALA A 70 0.45 -5.95 6.37
C ALA A 70 0.38 -6.49 7.82
N LEU A 71 0.94 -5.76 8.80
CA LEU A 71 0.81 -6.11 10.21
C LEU A 71 -0.65 -6.03 10.66
N GLY A 72 -1.38 -4.99 10.25
CA GLY A 72 -2.82 -4.87 10.49
C GLY A 72 -3.63 -5.94 9.73
N ALA A 73 -3.21 -6.28 8.51
CA ALA A 73 -3.85 -7.32 7.70
C ALA A 73 -3.89 -8.69 8.40
N THR A 74 -2.91 -9.00 9.27
CA THR A 74 -2.93 -10.25 10.07
C THR A 74 -4.14 -10.39 10.98
N PHE A 75 -4.69 -9.26 11.46
CA PHE A 75 -5.93 -9.24 12.23
C PHE A 75 -7.17 -9.27 11.32
N LEU A 76 -7.14 -8.55 10.20
CA LEU A 76 -8.27 -8.42 9.29
C LEU A 76 -8.61 -9.74 8.58
N ILE A 77 -7.60 -10.53 8.19
CA ILE A 77 -7.81 -11.82 7.49
C ILE A 77 -8.58 -12.85 8.34
N GLN A 78 -8.58 -12.72 9.67
CA GLN A 78 -9.40 -13.58 10.52
C GLN A 78 -10.88 -13.18 10.49
N LYS A 79 -11.16 -11.89 10.32
CA LYS A 79 -12.53 -11.36 10.22
C LYS A 79 -13.18 -11.67 8.87
N THR A 80 -12.40 -11.67 7.78
CA THR A 80 -12.93 -12.00 6.45
C THR A 80 -13.49 -13.41 6.36
N ARG A 81 -12.89 -14.36 7.08
CA ARG A 81 -13.39 -15.75 7.18
C ARG A 81 -14.80 -15.84 7.75
N LEU A 82 -15.14 -14.97 8.72
CA LEU A 82 -16.48 -14.91 9.30
C LEU A 82 -17.53 -14.40 8.29
N LEU A 83 -17.08 -13.70 7.26
CA LEU A 83 -17.89 -13.20 6.15
C LEU A 83 -17.89 -14.14 4.94
N GLY A 84 -17.23 -15.30 5.02
CA GLY A 84 -17.08 -16.24 3.91
C GLY A 84 -16.09 -15.77 2.82
N LEU A 85 -15.25 -14.78 3.12
CA LEU A 85 -14.26 -14.23 2.19
C LEU A 85 -12.88 -14.83 2.42
N GLY A 86 -12.08 -14.94 1.36
CA GLY A 86 -10.79 -15.62 1.37
C GLY A 86 -9.85 -15.24 0.24
N ASP A 87 -8.75 -15.98 0.14
CA ASP A 87 -7.71 -15.84 -0.88
C ASP A 87 -8.18 -16.14 -2.30
N GLU A 88 -9.35 -16.73 -2.48
CA GLU A 88 -9.95 -16.98 -3.79
C GLU A 88 -11.20 -16.13 -4.06
N TYR A 89 -11.67 -15.33 -3.08
CA TYR A 89 -12.86 -14.50 -3.23
C TYR A 89 -12.92 -13.36 -2.20
N GLY A 90 -12.94 -12.11 -2.67
CA GLY A 90 -13.15 -10.91 -1.84
C GLY A 90 -12.09 -10.57 -0.78
N ALA A 91 -11.00 -11.34 -0.65
CA ALA A 91 -9.91 -11.06 0.31
C ALA A 91 -8.51 -11.50 -0.17
N ARG A 92 -8.27 -11.60 -1.49
CA ARG A 92 -6.94 -11.87 -2.10
C ARG A 92 -5.86 -10.92 -1.62
N HIS A 93 -6.17 -9.62 -1.53
CA HIS A 93 -5.17 -8.63 -1.13
C HIS A 93 -4.66 -8.88 0.29
N LEU A 94 -5.56 -9.17 1.23
CA LEU A 94 -5.18 -9.48 2.61
C LEU A 94 -4.40 -10.78 2.69
N ALA A 95 -4.81 -11.81 1.93
CA ALA A 95 -4.09 -13.08 1.88
C ALA A 95 -2.65 -12.88 1.37
N LYS A 96 -2.47 -12.05 0.32
CA LYS A 96 -1.15 -11.71 -0.22
C LYS A 96 -0.29 -10.95 0.77
N GLN A 97 -0.84 -9.94 1.46
CA GLN A 97 -0.12 -9.19 2.47
C GLN A 97 0.34 -10.08 3.63
N VAL A 98 -0.56 -10.92 4.15
CA VAL A 98 -0.24 -11.85 5.26
C VAL A 98 0.71 -12.95 4.81
N GLY A 99 0.65 -13.36 3.54
CA GLY A 99 1.59 -14.31 2.94
C GLY A 99 3.02 -13.75 2.80
N ASN A 100 3.21 -12.43 2.91
CA ASN A 100 4.51 -11.77 2.70
C ASN A 100 4.95 -10.88 3.89
N LEU A 101 4.79 -11.34 5.13
CA LEU A 101 5.29 -10.60 6.32
C LEU A 101 6.82 -10.39 6.35
N ALA A 102 7.57 -11.10 5.51
CA ALA A 102 8.99 -10.84 5.32
C ALA A 102 9.26 -9.43 4.76
N GLY A 103 8.30 -8.84 4.04
CA GLY A 103 8.39 -7.49 3.50
C GLY A 103 8.53 -6.40 4.55
N TRP A 104 7.79 -6.51 5.65
CA TRP A 104 7.96 -5.62 6.79
C TRP A 104 9.38 -5.68 7.36
N LYS A 105 9.89 -6.89 7.61
CA LYS A 105 11.26 -7.07 8.13
C LYS A 105 12.31 -6.50 7.19
N LYS A 106 12.18 -6.74 5.89
CA LYS A 106 13.06 -6.17 4.86
C LYS A 106 13.04 -4.64 4.87
N THR A 107 11.87 -4.04 5.03
CA THR A 107 11.71 -2.59 5.05
C THR A 107 12.37 -1.96 6.28
N VAL A 108 12.23 -2.58 7.45
CA VAL A 108 12.96 -2.14 8.65
C VAL A 108 14.48 -2.25 8.44
N SER A 109 14.97 -3.38 7.95
CA SER A 109 16.40 -3.55 7.65
C SER A 109 16.92 -2.59 6.58
N LEU A 110 16.06 -2.22 5.60
CA LEU A 110 16.37 -1.21 4.61
C LEU A 110 16.56 0.16 5.26
N LEU A 111 15.64 0.57 6.13
CA LEU A 111 15.75 1.84 6.87
C LEU A 111 17.00 1.92 7.76
N GLU A 112 17.45 0.79 8.31
CA GLU A 112 18.67 0.71 9.12
C GLU A 112 19.96 0.79 8.29
N SER A 113 19.91 0.47 6.99
CA SER A 113 21.10 0.30 6.14
C SER A 113 21.27 1.35 5.06
N VAL A 114 20.18 2.00 4.62
CA VAL A 114 20.26 3.08 3.64
C VAL A 114 20.88 4.33 4.29
N PRO A 115 21.92 4.93 3.68
CA PRO A 115 22.48 6.16 4.20
C PRO A 115 21.51 7.31 3.91
N LEU A 116 20.77 7.73 4.92
CA LEU A 116 19.88 8.89 4.89
C LEU A 116 20.54 10.01 5.71
N ASP A 117 20.66 11.20 5.13
CA ASP A 117 20.98 12.38 5.93
C ASP A 117 19.73 12.91 6.65
N LYS A 118 19.88 13.95 7.49
CA LYS A 118 18.75 14.52 8.25
C LYS A 118 17.62 15.04 7.36
N GLN A 119 17.93 15.50 6.14
CA GLN A 119 16.94 16.00 5.21
C GLN A 119 16.22 14.84 4.52
N ASP A 120 16.93 13.76 4.20
CA ASP A 120 16.35 12.52 3.70
C ASP A 120 15.43 11.87 4.74
N GLU A 121 15.87 11.72 5.98
CA GLU A 121 15.04 11.20 7.08
C GLU A 121 13.75 12.00 7.24
N LYS A 122 13.86 13.34 7.20
CA LYS A 122 12.69 14.22 7.25
C LYS A 122 11.71 13.94 6.10
N ARG A 123 12.21 13.77 4.88
CA ARG A 123 11.38 13.46 3.71
C ARG A 123 10.73 12.07 3.81
N CYS A 124 11.43 11.06 4.34
CA CYS A 124 10.84 9.76 4.64
C CYS A 124 9.66 9.90 5.61
N ILE A 125 9.85 10.64 6.71
CA ILE A 125 8.83 10.86 7.73
C ILE A 125 7.62 11.61 7.14
N GLU A 126 7.86 12.69 6.40
CA GLU A 126 6.80 13.48 5.76
C GLU A 126 5.98 12.64 4.78
N ALA A 127 6.63 11.79 3.97
CA ALA A 127 5.94 10.88 3.06
C ALA A 127 5.14 9.79 3.78
N ALA A 128 5.66 9.25 4.89
CA ALA A 128 4.92 8.30 5.71
C ALA A 128 3.66 8.94 6.33
N ILE A 129 3.80 10.13 6.92
CA ILE A 129 2.67 10.90 7.46
C ILE A 129 1.65 11.19 6.36
N TYR A 130 2.09 11.64 5.18
CA TYR A 130 1.22 11.90 4.05
C TYR A 130 0.48 10.65 3.58
N SER A 131 1.13 9.49 3.60
CA SER A 131 0.53 8.21 3.21
C SER A 131 -0.59 7.81 4.19
N PHE A 132 -0.36 7.91 5.50
CA PHE A 132 -1.40 7.68 6.51
C PHE A 132 -2.57 8.67 6.38
N ARG A 133 -2.27 9.97 6.22
CA ARG A 133 -3.31 11.00 6.05
C ARG A 133 -4.14 10.77 4.79
N THR A 134 -3.49 10.30 3.71
CA THR A 134 -4.19 9.94 2.48
C THR A 134 -5.14 8.77 2.72
N PHE A 135 -4.72 7.74 3.46
CA PHE A 135 -5.60 6.64 3.86
C PHE A 135 -6.79 7.15 4.68
N GLU A 136 -6.54 7.94 5.73
CA GLU A 136 -7.56 8.51 6.61
C GLU A 136 -8.61 9.31 5.82
N ILE A 137 -8.19 10.24 4.96
CA ILE A 137 -9.10 11.05 4.14
C ILE A 137 -9.99 10.16 3.25
N ASN A 138 -9.43 9.11 2.64
CA ASN A 138 -10.21 8.23 1.77
C ASN A 138 -11.12 7.30 2.57
N TYR A 139 -10.72 6.91 3.79
CA TYR A 139 -11.56 6.16 4.70
C TYR A 139 -12.78 6.98 5.13
N GLU A 140 -12.58 8.23 5.57
CA GLU A 140 -13.66 9.14 5.94
C GLU A 140 -14.61 9.44 4.77
N LYS A 141 -14.09 9.62 3.55
CA LYS A 141 -14.94 9.77 2.37
C LYS A 141 -15.82 8.55 2.09
N ALA A 142 -15.32 7.35 2.37
CA ALA A 142 -16.02 6.11 2.08
C ALA A 142 -17.01 5.71 3.18
N PHE A 143 -16.69 6.01 4.44
CA PHE A 143 -17.39 5.48 5.61
C PHE A 143 -17.74 6.50 6.70
N GLY A 144 -17.28 7.76 6.58
CA GLY A 144 -17.60 8.81 7.53
C GLY A 144 -19.09 9.15 7.54
N GLU A 145 -19.63 9.51 8.71
CA GLU A 145 -20.99 10.06 8.79
C GLU A 145 -21.06 11.43 8.08
N PRO A 146 -22.17 11.76 7.40
CA PRO A 146 -22.31 13.00 6.65
C PRO A 146 -22.22 14.29 7.49
#